data_AF-A0A4S9U3R8-F1
#
_entry.id   AF-A0A4S9U3R8-F1
#
_cell.length_a   1.000
_cell.length_b   1.000
_cell.length_c   1.000
_cell.angle_alpha   90.00
_cell.angle_beta   90.00
_cell.angle_gamma   90.00
#
_symmetry.space_group_name_H-M   'P 1'
#
loop_
_entity.id
_entity.type
_entity.pdbx_description
1 polymer ?
#
loop_
_entity_poly.entity_id
_entity_poly.type
_entity_poly.pdbx_seq_one_letter_code
_entity_poly.pdbx_strand_id
1 'polypeptide(L)'
;MHLPETIMEIKHPRRILVIGKPDSDISRVVKELTGSAPTPDASTGSLAGITHEWNVKTAYYTAAIPIWIDEITDTTAWKSEFLNPEAKEVVQAVGAWIYCFNSSDVKKESADDDAEVTIPEHVEATMKAVAEVVEKACGMMWDGTRLAVDLTPANKGRSTINAEEICLDLGFEYIHIDATGKNEYGENLGLERAKEALEANEWSRKRWWLER
;
A
#
# COMPACT_ATOMS: atom_id res chain seq x y z
N MET A 1 27.59 22.73 22.68
CA MET A 1 27.70 22.48 21.23
C MET A 1 27.21 21.06 21.00
N HIS A 2 25.91 20.89 20.73
CA HIS A 2 25.36 19.57 20.36
C HIS A 2 25.89 19.26 18.97
N LEU A 3 26.61 18.15 18.81
CA LEU A 3 26.92 17.62 17.48
C LEU A 3 25.56 17.36 16.79
N PRO A 4 25.37 17.71 15.50
CA PRO A 4 24.18 17.28 14.79
C PRO A 4 24.18 15.76 14.80
N GLU A 5 23.15 15.15 15.38
CA GLU A 5 22.91 13.72 15.19
C GLU A 5 22.90 13.48 13.67
N THR A 6 23.87 12.71 13.19
CA THR A 6 23.92 12.33 11.79
C THR A 6 22.68 11.49 11.50
N ILE A 7 21.73 12.07 10.76
CA ILE A 7 20.53 11.37 10.29
C ILE A 7 20.96 10.06 9.64
N MET A 8 20.36 8.94 10.06
CA MET A 8 20.73 7.61 9.57
C MET A 8 20.34 7.45 8.09
N GLU A 9 21.22 6.89 7.28
CA GLU A 9 20.90 6.54 5.88
C GLU A 9 20.66 5.03 5.76
N ILE A 10 19.46 4.63 5.32
CA ILE A 10 19.13 3.23 5.06
C ILE A 10 19.56 2.87 3.63
N LYS A 11 20.70 2.19 3.51
CA LYS A 11 21.31 1.87 2.20
C LYS A 11 20.63 0.75 1.43
N HIS A 12 19.96 -0.17 2.14
CA HIS A 12 19.32 -1.34 1.55
C HIS A 12 17.90 -1.50 2.10
N PRO A 13 17.01 -0.55 1.78
CA PRO A 13 15.66 -0.60 2.30
C PRO A 13 14.87 -1.77 1.71
N ARG A 14 13.86 -2.21 2.46
CA ARG A 14 12.73 -2.98 1.95
C ARG A 14 11.95 -2.14 0.92
N ARG A 15 11.03 -2.79 0.22
CA ARG A 15 10.34 -2.20 -0.94
C ARG A 15 8.87 -1.94 -0.66
N ILE A 16 8.28 -1.03 -1.41
CA ILE A 16 6.82 -0.91 -1.49
C ILE A 16 6.37 -1.74 -2.69
N LEU A 17 5.30 -2.53 -2.54
CA LEU A 17 4.59 -3.13 -3.67
C LEU A 17 3.21 -2.49 -3.76
N VAL A 18 2.98 -1.76 -4.84
CA VAL A 18 1.69 -1.14 -5.17
C VAL A 18 0.97 -2.02 -6.17
N ILE A 19 -0.25 -2.41 -5.82
CA ILE A 19 -1.09 -3.30 -6.62
C ILE A 19 -2.47 -2.70 -6.82
N GLY A 20 -3.14 -3.06 -7.90
CA GLY A 20 -4.50 -2.64 -8.23
C GLY A 20 -4.93 -3.29 -9.54
N LYS A 21 -6.16 -3.09 -9.98
CA LYS A 21 -6.53 -3.50 -11.34
C LYS A 21 -5.85 -2.58 -12.38
N PRO A 22 -5.70 -3.00 -13.65
CA PRO A 22 -5.12 -2.14 -14.69
C PRO A 22 -5.82 -0.79 -14.89
N ASP A 23 -7.10 -0.68 -14.52
CA ASP A 23 -7.89 0.55 -14.59
C ASP A 23 -7.96 1.32 -13.25
N SER A 24 -7.35 0.79 -12.18
CA SER A 24 -7.11 1.57 -10.97
C SER A 24 -6.11 2.69 -11.27
N ASP A 25 -6.37 3.90 -10.75
CA ASP A 25 -5.47 5.05 -10.89
C ASP A 25 -4.23 4.96 -9.96
N ILE A 26 -3.46 3.87 -10.12
CA ILE A 26 -2.21 3.61 -9.40
C ILE A 26 -1.21 4.74 -9.66
N SER A 27 -1.17 5.25 -10.91
CA SER A 27 -0.28 6.35 -11.29
C SER A 27 -0.49 7.58 -10.40
N ARG A 28 -1.75 7.92 -10.08
CA ARG A 28 -2.08 9.03 -9.19
C ARG A 28 -1.60 8.79 -7.77
N VAL A 29 -1.83 7.60 -7.21
CA VAL A 29 -1.36 7.23 -5.86
C VAL A 29 0.15 7.38 -5.76
N VAL A 30 0.89 6.78 -6.69
CA VAL A 30 2.37 6.87 -6.70
C VAL A 30 2.81 8.32 -6.86
N LYS A 31 2.22 9.08 -7.78
CA LYS A 31 2.56 10.50 -8.00
C LYS A 31 2.34 11.36 -6.76
N GLU A 32 1.24 11.18 -6.06
CA GLU A 32 0.92 11.99 -4.88
C GLU A 32 1.77 11.58 -3.65
N LEU A 33 2.17 10.31 -3.56
CA LEU A 33 3.10 9.82 -2.54
C LEU A 33 4.55 10.30 -2.78
N THR A 34 5.04 10.21 -4.02
CA THR A 34 6.47 10.42 -4.33
C THR A 34 6.80 11.78 -4.94
N GLY A 35 5.79 12.49 -5.45
CA GLY A 35 5.95 13.75 -6.19
C GLY A 35 6.11 13.57 -7.70
N SER A 36 6.24 12.33 -8.21
CA SER A 36 6.37 12.06 -9.65
C SER A 36 5.59 10.82 -10.09
N ALA A 37 4.99 10.85 -11.27
CA ALA A 37 4.28 9.69 -11.81
C ALA A 37 5.25 8.60 -12.26
N PRO A 38 4.90 7.31 -12.11
CA PRO A 38 5.59 6.24 -12.80
C PRO A 38 5.42 6.40 -14.32
N THR A 39 6.39 5.90 -15.09
CA THR A 39 6.31 5.92 -16.55
C THR A 39 5.75 4.58 -17.03
N PRO A 40 4.57 4.54 -17.67
CA PRO A 40 4.02 3.30 -18.21
C PRO A 40 4.88 2.71 -19.32
N ASP A 41 4.78 1.40 -19.54
CA ASP A 41 5.45 0.75 -20.66
C ASP A 41 4.96 1.36 -21.99
N ALA A 42 5.91 1.75 -22.85
CA ALA A 42 5.59 2.49 -24.07
C ALA A 42 4.81 1.65 -25.11
N SER A 43 4.87 0.32 -25.02
CA SER A 43 4.23 -0.59 -25.98
C SER A 43 2.82 -1.01 -25.55
N THR A 44 2.60 -1.17 -24.25
CA THR A 44 1.34 -1.67 -23.68
C THR A 44 0.53 -0.59 -22.96
N GLY A 45 1.17 0.49 -22.51
CA GLY A 45 0.56 1.50 -21.64
C GLY A 45 0.34 1.04 -20.20
N SER A 46 0.77 -0.18 -19.84
CA SER A 46 0.59 -0.79 -18.51
C SER A 46 1.66 -0.32 -17.52
N LEU A 47 1.31 -0.34 -16.23
CA LEU A 47 2.25 -0.15 -15.13
C LEU A 47 2.74 -1.48 -14.53
N ALA A 48 2.26 -2.63 -15.00
CA ALA A 48 2.67 -3.93 -14.49
C ALA A 48 4.18 -4.16 -14.68
N GLY A 49 4.87 -4.49 -13.58
CA GLY A 49 6.32 -4.69 -13.57
C GLY A 49 7.15 -3.40 -13.61
N ILE A 50 6.52 -2.22 -13.63
CA ILE A 50 7.23 -0.94 -13.57
C ILE A 50 7.80 -0.73 -12.17
N THR A 51 9.00 -0.13 -12.13
CA THR A 51 9.63 0.29 -10.87
C THR A 51 9.66 1.80 -10.77
N HIS A 52 9.50 2.31 -9.55
CA HIS A 52 9.56 3.72 -9.19
C HIS A 52 10.34 3.87 -7.88
N GLU A 53 10.54 5.08 -7.40
CA GLU A 53 11.30 5.34 -6.18
C GLU A 53 10.63 6.43 -5.35
N TRP A 54 10.65 6.26 -4.03
CA TRP A 54 10.29 7.29 -3.08
C TRP A 54 11.49 7.67 -2.21
N ASN A 55 11.87 8.94 -2.29
CA ASN A 55 12.95 9.50 -1.48
C ASN A 55 12.38 10.05 -0.17
N VAL A 56 12.41 9.23 0.88
CA VAL A 56 11.90 9.58 2.21
C VAL A 56 12.97 10.28 3.03
N LYS A 57 12.56 11.34 3.73
CA LYS A 57 13.40 12.11 4.65
C LYS A 57 12.60 12.46 5.90
N THR A 58 12.95 11.82 7.00
CA THR A 58 12.38 12.12 8.32
C THR A 58 13.43 12.80 9.20
N ALA A 59 13.06 13.12 10.44
CA ALA A 59 14.03 13.57 11.46
C ALA A 59 15.03 12.48 11.86
N TYR A 60 14.68 11.20 11.65
CA TYR A 60 15.43 10.05 12.17
C TYR A 60 16.25 9.33 11.09
N TYR A 61 15.75 9.31 9.84
CA TYR A 61 16.42 8.62 8.75
C TYR A 61 16.14 9.22 7.36
N THR A 62 16.96 8.81 6.41
CA THR A 62 16.74 8.99 4.97
C THR A 62 16.83 7.65 4.26
N ALA A 63 16.04 7.46 3.21
CA ALA A 63 16.11 6.25 2.38
C ALA A 63 15.56 6.53 0.98
N ALA A 64 16.13 5.84 -0.02
CA ALA A 64 15.55 5.73 -1.36
C ALA A 64 14.77 4.41 -1.43
N ILE A 65 13.47 4.45 -1.16
CA ILE A 65 12.61 3.28 -1.07
C ILE A 65 12.17 2.86 -2.49
N PRO A 66 12.56 1.67 -2.98
CA PRO A 66 12.09 1.20 -4.27
C PRO A 66 10.61 0.85 -4.19
N ILE A 67 9.86 1.26 -5.21
CA ILE A 67 8.46 0.93 -5.42
C ILE A 67 8.38 -0.03 -6.60
N TRP A 68 7.72 -1.14 -6.40
CA TRP A 68 7.29 -2.07 -7.44
C TRP A 68 5.82 -1.87 -7.70
N ILE A 69 5.43 -1.87 -8.96
CA ILE A 69 4.03 -1.74 -9.37
C ILE A 69 3.62 -3.01 -10.11
N ASP A 70 2.46 -3.55 -9.74
CA ASP A 70 1.87 -4.70 -10.40
C ASP A 70 0.36 -4.51 -10.59
N GLU A 71 -0.18 -5.10 -11.64
CA GLU A 71 -1.59 -4.98 -12.00
C GLU A 71 -2.29 -6.34 -11.92
N ILE A 72 -3.30 -6.44 -11.04
CA ILE A 72 -4.04 -7.66 -10.77
C ILE A 72 -5.25 -7.74 -11.68
N THR A 73 -5.18 -8.60 -12.69
CA THR A 73 -6.32 -8.93 -13.56
C THR A 73 -7.15 -10.11 -13.02
N ASP A 74 -6.49 -11.06 -12.35
CA ASP A 74 -7.10 -12.20 -11.68
C ASP A 74 -6.42 -12.44 -10.33
N THR A 75 -7.14 -12.15 -9.25
CA THR A 75 -6.67 -12.30 -7.86
C THR A 75 -6.27 -13.74 -7.54
N THR A 76 -6.94 -14.74 -8.10
CA THR A 76 -6.65 -16.16 -7.82
C THR A 76 -5.35 -16.58 -8.48
N ALA A 77 -5.16 -16.22 -9.75
CA ALA A 77 -3.92 -16.48 -10.48
C ALA A 77 -2.74 -15.76 -9.82
N TRP A 78 -2.89 -14.46 -9.55
CA TRP A 78 -1.90 -13.63 -8.86
C TRP A 78 -1.50 -14.23 -7.52
N LYS A 79 -2.48 -14.63 -6.70
CA LYS A 79 -2.22 -15.29 -5.42
C LYS A 79 -1.41 -16.57 -5.61
N SER A 80 -1.80 -17.42 -6.57
CA SER A 80 -1.09 -18.68 -6.84
C SER A 80 0.38 -18.44 -7.20
N GLU A 81 0.68 -17.42 -7.99
CA GLU A 81 2.05 -17.04 -8.37
C GLU A 81 2.86 -16.59 -7.16
N PHE A 82 2.31 -15.70 -6.34
CA PHE A 82 2.98 -15.16 -5.15
C PHE A 82 3.10 -16.19 -4.01
N LEU A 83 2.35 -17.29 -4.05
CA LEU A 83 2.43 -18.40 -3.12
C LEU A 83 3.46 -19.48 -3.51
N ASN A 84 4.06 -19.37 -4.69
CA ASN A 84 5.11 -20.28 -5.14
C ASN A 84 6.40 -20.09 -4.31
N PRO A 85 7.19 -21.16 -4.08
CA PRO A 85 8.45 -21.07 -3.33
C PRO A 85 9.42 -20.01 -3.87
N GLU A 86 9.48 -19.85 -5.19
CA GLU A 86 10.36 -18.90 -5.88
C GLU A 86 9.95 -17.44 -5.60
N ALA A 87 8.65 -17.17 -5.42
CA ALA A 87 8.14 -15.82 -5.13
C ALA A 87 8.38 -15.40 -3.66
N LYS A 88 8.78 -16.34 -2.79
CA LYS A 88 9.03 -16.06 -1.38
C LYS A 88 10.06 -14.95 -1.17
N GLU A 89 11.13 -14.94 -1.96
CA GLU A 89 12.17 -13.90 -1.86
C GLU A 89 11.65 -12.51 -2.21
N VAL A 90 10.71 -12.44 -3.17
CA VAL A 90 10.04 -11.21 -3.58
C VAL A 90 9.20 -10.68 -2.41
N VAL A 91 8.32 -11.52 -1.86
CA VAL A 91 7.43 -11.15 -0.75
C VAL A 91 8.22 -10.71 0.49
N GLN A 92 9.29 -11.43 0.82
CA GLN A 92 10.16 -11.09 1.97
C GLN A 92 10.95 -9.78 1.78
N ALA A 93 11.11 -9.31 0.55
CA ALA A 93 11.72 -8.01 0.28
C ALA A 93 10.73 -6.84 0.46
N VAL A 94 9.41 -7.11 0.51
CA VAL A 94 8.38 -6.08 0.63
C VAL A 94 8.21 -5.64 2.08
N GLY A 95 8.37 -4.33 2.29
CA GLY A 95 8.19 -3.58 3.53
C GLY A 95 6.82 -2.96 3.69
N ALA A 96 6.18 -2.64 2.58
CA ALA A 96 4.81 -2.15 2.59
C ALA A 96 4.04 -2.62 1.36
N TRP A 97 2.75 -2.89 1.55
CA TRP A 97 1.82 -3.17 0.46
C TRP A 97 0.82 -2.03 0.35
N ILE A 98 0.58 -1.56 -0.86
CA ILE A 98 -0.44 -0.54 -1.13
C ILE A 98 -1.40 -1.12 -2.15
N TYR A 99 -2.62 -1.44 -1.74
CA TYR A 99 -3.65 -1.93 -2.64
C TYR A 99 -4.59 -0.80 -3.04
N CYS A 100 -4.61 -0.47 -4.32
CA CYS A 100 -5.42 0.59 -4.91
C CYS A 100 -6.67 -0.01 -5.56
N PHE A 101 -7.86 0.39 -5.11
CA PHE A 101 -9.12 -0.14 -5.62
C PHE A 101 -10.16 0.94 -5.90
N ASN A 102 -11.14 0.59 -6.73
CA ASN A 102 -12.32 1.39 -6.96
C ASN A 102 -13.57 0.57 -6.60
N SER A 103 -14.35 1.04 -5.64
CA SER A 103 -15.58 0.41 -5.19
C SER A 103 -16.73 0.54 -6.20
N SER A 104 -16.61 1.42 -7.20
CA SER A 104 -17.62 1.58 -8.26
C SER A 104 -17.62 0.45 -9.30
N ASP A 105 -16.65 -0.47 -9.22
CA ASP A 105 -16.61 -1.71 -10.01
C ASP A 105 -17.81 -2.64 -9.74
N VAL A 106 -18.59 -2.35 -8.68
CA VAL A 106 -19.86 -2.99 -8.40
C VAL A 106 -21.00 -2.10 -8.90
N LYS A 107 -21.87 -2.64 -9.77
CA LYS A 107 -23.14 -2.01 -10.10
C LYS A 107 -23.97 -1.86 -8.83
N LYS A 108 -24.05 -0.66 -8.26
CA LYS A 108 -24.97 -0.37 -7.16
C LYS A 108 -26.39 -0.34 -7.72
N GLU A 109 -27.24 -1.27 -7.29
CA GLU A 109 -28.69 -1.08 -7.34
C GLU A 109 -29.02 -0.08 -6.22
N SER A 110 -29.29 1.17 -6.61
CA SER A 110 -29.54 2.35 -5.75
C SER A 110 -28.38 2.76 -4.83
N ALA A 111 -27.79 3.94 -5.12
CA ALA A 111 -26.96 4.65 -4.16
C ALA A 111 -27.87 5.31 -3.13
N ASP A 112 -27.93 4.75 -1.94
CA ASP A 112 -28.34 5.52 -0.76
C ASP A 112 -27.13 6.39 -0.36
N ASP A 113 -27.28 7.71 -0.49
CA ASP A 113 -26.20 8.66 -0.23
C ASP A 113 -25.79 8.65 1.25
N ASP A 114 -26.70 8.27 2.15
CA ASP A 114 -26.47 8.14 3.59
C ASP A 114 -25.88 6.78 4.01
N ALA A 115 -25.75 5.82 3.07
CA ALA A 115 -25.14 4.53 3.40
C ALA A 115 -23.67 4.69 3.78
N GLU A 116 -23.22 3.91 4.74
CA GLU A 116 -21.82 3.86 5.14
C GLU A 116 -20.94 3.23 4.05
N VAL A 117 -19.69 3.69 3.93
CA VAL A 117 -18.72 3.08 3.01
C VAL A 117 -18.39 1.68 3.50
N THR A 118 -18.44 0.71 2.58
CA THR A 118 -18.10 -0.68 2.83
C THR A 118 -17.17 -1.20 1.75
N ILE A 119 -16.51 -2.32 2.02
CA ILE A 119 -15.57 -2.97 1.10
C ILE A 119 -16.33 -3.98 0.22
N PRO A 120 -16.26 -3.88 -1.12
CA PRO A 120 -16.80 -4.90 -2.01
C PRO A 120 -16.14 -6.26 -1.82
N GLU A 121 -16.90 -7.34 -2.00
CA GLU A 121 -16.41 -8.73 -1.83
C GLU A 121 -15.12 -9.02 -2.61
N HIS A 122 -15.00 -8.53 -3.84
CA HIS A 122 -13.81 -8.76 -4.67
C HIS A 122 -12.57 -7.97 -4.20
N VAL A 123 -12.78 -6.80 -3.58
CA VAL A 123 -11.71 -5.99 -2.96
C VAL A 123 -11.25 -6.69 -1.69
N GLU A 124 -12.20 -7.14 -0.86
CA GLU A 124 -11.91 -7.93 0.34
C GLU A 124 -11.16 -9.23 0.01
N ALA A 125 -11.58 -9.95 -1.05
CA ALA A 125 -10.90 -11.15 -1.53
C ALA A 125 -9.44 -10.89 -1.93
N THR A 126 -9.16 -9.72 -2.51
CA THR A 126 -7.79 -9.32 -2.87
C THR A 126 -6.97 -8.98 -1.64
N MET A 127 -7.53 -8.27 -0.65
CA MET A 127 -6.84 -8.04 0.63
C MET A 127 -6.56 -9.34 1.39
N LYS A 128 -7.50 -10.29 1.39
CA LYS A 128 -7.29 -11.64 1.93
C LYS A 128 -6.16 -12.36 1.22
N ALA A 129 -6.11 -12.29 -0.11
CA ALA A 129 -5.02 -12.88 -0.90
C ALA A 129 -3.66 -12.31 -0.51
N VAL A 130 -3.54 -10.98 -0.34
CA VAL A 130 -2.31 -10.33 0.12
C VAL A 130 -1.94 -10.79 1.53
N ALA A 131 -2.90 -10.84 2.46
CA ALA A 131 -2.67 -11.29 3.82
C ALA A 131 -2.13 -12.73 3.87
N GLU A 132 -2.75 -13.66 3.11
CA GLU A 132 -2.29 -15.04 2.99
C GLU A 132 -0.88 -15.15 2.39
N VAL A 133 -0.58 -14.36 1.35
CA VAL A 133 0.74 -14.32 0.71
C VAL A 133 1.81 -13.88 1.70
N VAL A 134 1.55 -12.80 2.43
CA VAL A 134 2.47 -12.25 3.44
C VAL A 134 2.66 -13.24 4.58
N GLU A 135 1.59 -13.81 5.12
CA GLU A 135 1.67 -14.76 6.23
C GLU A 135 2.45 -16.01 5.85
N LYS A 136 2.19 -16.58 4.66
CA LYS A 136 2.89 -17.80 4.21
C LYS A 136 4.38 -17.56 3.93
N ALA A 137 4.76 -16.39 3.42
CA ALA A 137 6.16 -16.09 3.09
C ALA A 137 6.98 -15.57 4.28
N CYS A 138 6.37 -14.76 5.14
CA CYS A 138 7.03 -14.00 6.21
C CYS A 138 6.69 -14.49 7.63
N GLY A 139 5.59 -15.22 7.79
CA GLY A 139 5.05 -15.62 9.09
C GLY A 139 4.30 -14.49 9.80
N MET A 140 3.75 -14.81 10.97
CA MET A 140 2.90 -13.90 11.78
C MET A 140 3.64 -12.69 12.36
N MET A 141 4.98 -12.69 12.33
CA MET A 141 5.83 -11.64 12.91
C MET A 141 6.33 -10.64 11.87
N TRP A 142 5.70 -10.59 10.70
CA TRP A 142 6.02 -9.62 9.67
C TRP A 142 5.73 -8.19 10.18
N ASP A 143 6.75 -7.35 10.19
CA ASP A 143 6.75 -6.00 10.78
C ASP A 143 6.58 -4.89 9.72
N GLY A 144 5.93 -5.20 8.59
CA GLY A 144 5.63 -4.24 7.54
C GLY A 144 4.22 -3.63 7.68
N THR A 145 3.90 -2.68 6.80
CA THR A 145 2.59 -2.02 6.76
C THR A 145 1.78 -2.38 5.52
N ARG A 146 0.44 -2.31 5.61
CA ARG A 146 -0.48 -2.57 4.50
C ARG A 146 -1.50 -1.44 4.45
N LEU A 147 -1.65 -0.84 3.27
CA LEU A 147 -2.58 0.28 3.03
C LEU A 147 -3.60 -0.13 1.97
N ALA A 148 -4.88 0.12 2.24
CA ALA A 148 -5.99 -0.08 1.33
C ALA A 148 -6.47 1.29 0.85
N VAL A 149 -6.09 1.66 -0.37
CA VAL A 149 -6.33 2.99 -0.95
C VAL A 149 -7.58 2.96 -1.82
N ASP A 150 -8.64 3.58 -1.32
CA ASP A 150 -9.90 3.78 -2.02
C ASP A 150 -9.81 4.97 -2.97
N LEU A 151 -10.00 4.69 -4.25
CA LEU A 151 -9.98 5.64 -5.36
C LEU A 151 -11.39 6.11 -5.77
N THR A 152 -12.44 5.68 -5.07
CA THR A 152 -13.83 5.92 -5.43
C THR A 152 -14.25 7.33 -5.05
N PRO A 153 -14.44 8.28 -6.00
CA PRO A 153 -14.68 9.68 -5.64
C PRO A 153 -15.95 9.88 -4.81
N ALA A 154 -16.96 9.02 -5.02
CA ALA A 154 -18.23 9.05 -4.30
C ALA A 154 -18.14 8.59 -2.83
N ASN A 155 -17.01 8.03 -2.39
CA ASN A 155 -16.80 7.66 -0.99
C ASN A 155 -16.20 8.82 -0.17
N LYS A 156 -15.74 9.90 -0.81
CA LYS A 156 -15.11 11.03 -0.13
C LYS A 156 -16.07 11.68 0.88
N GLY A 157 -15.63 11.76 2.13
CA GLY A 157 -16.34 12.48 3.19
C GLY A 157 -17.55 11.74 3.76
N ARG A 158 -17.78 10.49 3.35
CA ARG A 158 -18.79 9.61 3.95
C ARG A 158 -18.20 8.89 5.17
N SER A 159 -19.06 8.32 6.02
CA SER A 159 -18.61 7.46 7.12
C SER A 159 -17.86 6.24 6.56
N THR A 160 -16.70 5.95 7.15
CA THR A 160 -15.79 4.88 6.73
C THR A 160 -15.61 3.80 7.79
N ILE A 161 -16.34 3.82 8.91
CA ILE A 161 -16.13 2.93 10.06
C ILE A 161 -16.20 1.46 9.62
N ASN A 162 -17.24 1.05 8.88
CA ASN A 162 -17.33 -0.34 8.38
C ASN A 162 -16.17 -0.71 7.45
N ALA A 163 -15.73 0.20 6.58
CA ALA A 163 -14.61 -0.07 5.68
C ALA A 163 -13.28 -0.17 6.44
N GLU A 164 -13.07 0.71 7.42
CA GLU A 164 -11.93 0.72 8.33
C GLU A 164 -11.86 -0.58 9.14
N GLU A 165 -12.98 -1.04 9.71
CA GLU A 165 -13.07 -2.31 10.44
C GLU A 165 -12.67 -3.51 9.57
N ILE A 166 -13.24 -3.63 8.35
CA ILE A 166 -12.92 -4.72 7.42
C ILE A 166 -11.43 -4.69 7.03
N CYS A 167 -10.90 -3.50 6.72
CA CYS A 167 -9.49 -3.35 6.39
C CYS A 167 -8.60 -3.73 7.58
N LEU A 168 -8.94 -3.27 8.79
CA LEU A 168 -8.19 -3.52 10.02
C LEU A 168 -8.14 -5.01 10.37
N ASP A 169 -9.25 -5.73 10.22
CA ASP A 169 -9.32 -7.18 10.45
C ASP A 169 -8.37 -7.96 9.52
N LEU A 170 -8.11 -7.43 8.33
CA LEU A 170 -7.14 -7.98 7.37
C LEU A 170 -5.74 -7.37 7.52
N GLY A 171 -5.54 -6.51 8.53
CA GLY A 171 -4.28 -5.84 8.85
C GLY A 171 -3.91 -4.71 7.90
N PHE A 172 -4.88 -4.13 7.19
CA PHE A 172 -4.75 -2.96 6.35
C PHE A 172 -5.26 -1.70 7.07
N GLU A 173 -4.63 -0.57 6.77
CA GLU A 173 -5.18 0.74 7.10
C GLU A 173 -5.95 1.28 5.89
N TYR A 174 -7.21 1.66 6.08
CA TYR A 174 -8.06 2.23 5.02
C TYR A 174 -7.68 3.70 4.78
N ILE A 175 -7.49 4.05 3.51
CA ILE A 175 -7.12 5.39 3.07
C ILE A 175 -8.00 5.79 1.89
N HIS A 176 -8.77 6.87 2.03
CA HIS A 176 -9.42 7.47 0.86
C HIS A 176 -8.48 8.49 0.19
N ILE A 177 -8.19 8.35 -1.11
CA ILE A 177 -7.18 9.16 -1.80
C ILE A 177 -7.43 10.67 -1.71
N ASP A 178 -8.70 11.08 -1.85
CA ASP A 178 -9.10 12.50 -1.80
C ASP A 178 -9.41 13.02 -0.40
N ALA A 179 -9.23 12.22 0.66
CA ALA A 179 -9.42 12.70 2.02
C ALA A 179 -8.25 13.60 2.44
N THR A 180 -8.54 14.67 3.19
CA THR A 180 -7.55 15.68 3.58
C THR A 180 -7.88 16.22 4.96
N GLY A 181 -6.88 16.78 5.64
CA GLY A 181 -7.06 17.38 6.96
C GLY A 181 -6.86 16.34 8.06
N LYS A 182 -7.66 16.46 9.13
CA LYS A 182 -7.53 15.62 10.32
C LYS A 182 -8.89 15.09 10.78
N ASN A 183 -8.91 13.90 11.37
CA ASN A 183 -10.10 13.35 12.04
C ASN A 183 -10.33 14.02 13.42
N GLU A 184 -11.37 13.58 14.14
CA GLU A 184 -11.73 14.10 15.47
C GLU A 184 -10.67 13.86 16.55
N TYR A 185 -9.74 12.92 16.32
CA TYR A 185 -8.62 12.61 17.20
C TYR A 185 -7.34 13.39 16.82
N GLY A 186 -7.39 14.21 15.76
CA GLY A 186 -6.27 15.01 15.28
C GLY A 186 -5.26 14.25 14.41
N GLU A 187 -5.59 13.03 13.99
CA GLU A 187 -4.80 12.20 13.09
C GLU A 187 -5.01 12.66 11.64
N ASN A 188 -3.96 12.59 10.82
CA ASN A 188 -4.05 12.97 9.42
C ASN A 188 -4.99 12.03 8.65
N LEU A 189 -5.54 12.53 7.54
CA LEU A 189 -6.39 11.76 6.63
C LEU A 189 -5.73 11.62 5.25
N GLY A 190 -6.21 10.64 4.47
CA GLY A 190 -5.81 10.44 3.08
C GLY A 190 -4.32 10.11 2.92
N LEU A 191 -3.70 10.58 1.84
CA LEU A 191 -2.30 10.22 1.56
C LEU A 191 -1.29 10.81 2.54
N GLU A 192 -1.64 11.85 3.31
CA GLU A 192 -0.79 12.31 4.41
C GLU A 192 -0.73 11.27 5.54
N ARG A 193 -1.85 10.59 5.80
CA ARG A 193 -1.89 9.44 6.73
C ARG A 193 -1.10 8.25 6.22
N ALA A 194 -1.26 7.94 4.92
CA ALA A 194 -0.47 6.90 4.27
C ALA A 194 1.04 7.17 4.38
N LYS A 195 1.47 8.43 4.18
CA LYS A 195 2.86 8.85 4.34
C LYS A 195 3.34 8.65 5.78
N GLU A 196 2.57 9.03 6.80
CA GLU A 196 2.94 8.78 8.20
C GLU A 196 3.19 7.29 8.47
N ALA A 197 2.27 6.43 8.02
CA ALA A 197 2.40 4.98 8.20
C ALA A 197 3.64 4.43 7.49
N LEU A 198 3.93 4.91 6.28
CA LEU A 198 5.13 4.53 5.53
C LEU A 198 6.42 5.11 6.14
N GLU A 199 6.40 6.33 6.65
CA GLU A 199 7.55 6.96 7.33
C GLU A 199 7.87 6.27 8.66
N ALA A 200 6.86 5.75 9.36
CA ALA A 200 7.03 5.00 10.59
C ALA A 200 7.43 3.52 10.38
N ASN A 201 7.40 3.03 9.14
CA ASN A 201 7.68 1.63 8.80
C ASN A 201 9.17 1.26 8.98
N GLU A 202 9.44 0.01 9.37
CA GLU A 202 10.81 -0.51 9.45
C GLU A 202 11.32 -0.90 8.05
N TRP A 203 12.09 0.02 7.46
CA TRP A 203 12.68 -0.17 6.13
C TRP A 203 13.98 -0.96 6.15
N SER A 204 14.68 -1.06 7.27
CA SER A 204 15.96 -1.73 7.33
C SER A 204 15.78 -3.23 7.10
N ARG A 205 16.47 -3.78 6.11
CA ARG A 205 16.49 -5.22 5.90
C ARG A 205 17.33 -5.87 6.99
N LYS A 206 16.69 -6.32 8.08
CA LYS A 206 17.37 -7.06 9.17
C LYS A 206 18.04 -8.30 8.57
N ARG A 207 19.37 -8.30 8.46
CA ARG A 207 20.15 -9.51 8.17
C ARG A 207 20.19 -10.35 9.45
N TRP A 208 19.21 -11.24 9.63
CA TRP A 208 19.18 -12.19 10.75
C TRP A 208 20.29 -13.28 10.67
N TRP A 209 21.28 -13.16 9.77
CA TRP A 209 22.27 -14.21 9.44
C TRP A 209 23.73 -13.73 9.37
N LEU A 210 24.12 -12.64 10.04
CA LEU A 210 25.53 -12.22 10.10
C LEU A 210 26.18 -12.27 11.50
N GLU A 211 25.49 -12.81 12.51
CA GLU A 211 26.04 -12.95 13.86
C GLU A 211 26.00 -14.41 14.38
N ARG A 212 26.26 -15.39 13.51
CA ARG A 212 26.63 -16.75 13.93
C ARG A 212 27.80 -17.27 13.12
#